data_AF-A0A1Y5K7H6-F1
#
_entry.id   AF-A0A1Y5K7H6-F1
#
_cell.length_a   1.000
_cell.length_b   1.000
_cell.length_c   1.000
_cell.angle_alpha   90.00
_cell.angle_beta   90.00
_cell.angle_gamma   90.00
#
_symmetry.space_group_name_H-M   'P 1'
#
loop_
_entity.id
_entity.type
_entity.pdbx_description
1 polymer ?
#
loop_
_entity_poly.entity_id
_entity_poly.type
_entity_poly.pdbx_seq_one_letter_code
_entity_poly.pdbx_strand_id
1 'polypeptide(L)'
;MKYKLSLQFSAVADDSKTSKLVELQNRLDEMQNNGMTAMTMRDVLFHKMLDVYQVPSDHFLRKSETPQRIDDPSIINRLKQLGFVKKPSYQIH
;
A
#
# COMPACT_ATOMS: atom_id res chain seq x y z
N MET A 1 -30.74 -12.03 12.84
CA MET A 1 -30.63 -11.48 11.47
C MET A 1 -29.88 -12.50 10.61
N LYS A 2 -30.45 -12.88 9.46
CA LYS A 2 -30.08 -14.07 8.67
C LYS A 2 -29.01 -13.71 7.63
N TYR A 3 -27.83 -14.33 7.68
CA TYR A 3 -26.85 -14.26 6.59
C TYR A 3 -27.31 -15.22 5.49
N LYS A 4 -27.91 -14.68 4.43
CA LYS A 4 -28.34 -15.46 3.27
C LYS A 4 -27.58 -15.00 2.04
N LEU A 5 -26.32 -15.43 1.94
CA LEU A 5 -25.55 -15.37 0.70
C LEU A 5 -25.75 -16.72 0.00
N SER A 6 -26.94 -16.89 -0.55
CA SER A 6 -27.27 -17.99 -1.44
C SER A 6 -26.61 -17.75 -2.80
N LEU A 7 -25.38 -18.23 -2.94
CA LEU A 7 -24.75 -18.46 -4.24
C LEU A 7 -24.64 -19.97 -4.40
N GLN A 8 -25.73 -20.60 -4.83
CA GLN A 8 -25.69 -21.95 -5.40
C GLN A 8 -24.94 -21.85 -6.72
N PHE A 9 -23.65 -22.19 -6.71
CA PHE A 9 -22.98 -22.62 -7.93
C PHE A 9 -23.21 -24.12 -8.07
N SER A 10 -24.10 -24.44 -9.00
CA SER A 10 -24.39 -25.79 -9.46
C SER A 10 -23.08 -26.50 -9.81
N ALA A 11 -22.89 -27.67 -9.20
CA ALA A 11 -21.88 -28.62 -9.58
C ALA A 11 -22.00 -28.99 -11.08
N VAL A 12 -20.90 -29.48 -11.64
CA VAL A 12 -20.77 -30.11 -12.97
C VAL A 12 -20.42 -29.15 -14.11
N ALA A 13 -19.26 -28.52 -14.01
CA ALA A 13 -18.33 -28.39 -15.13
C ALA A 13 -16.98 -27.93 -14.59
N ASP A 14 -15.90 -28.57 -15.05
CA ASP A 14 -14.57 -27.96 -15.17
C ASP A 14 -13.55 -28.16 -14.02
N ASP A 15 -13.45 -29.37 -13.49
CA ASP A 15 -12.34 -29.82 -12.61
C ASP A 15 -10.94 -29.49 -13.23
N SER A 16 -10.87 -29.45 -14.58
CA SER A 16 -9.69 -29.08 -15.37
C SER A 16 -9.31 -27.58 -15.39
N LYS A 17 -10.24 -26.64 -15.17
CA LYS A 17 -9.92 -25.20 -15.10
C LYS A 17 -9.71 -24.71 -13.67
N THR A 18 -10.23 -25.42 -12.68
CA THR A 18 -9.93 -25.17 -11.26
C THR A 18 -8.44 -25.26 -10.97
N SER A 19 -7.72 -26.23 -11.54
CA SER A 19 -6.27 -26.36 -11.33
C SER A 19 -5.49 -25.14 -11.84
N LYS A 20 -5.85 -24.61 -13.02
CA LYS A 20 -5.23 -23.42 -13.60
C LYS A 20 -5.60 -22.14 -12.84
N LEU A 21 -6.83 -22.03 -12.35
CA LEU A 21 -7.27 -20.92 -11.51
C LEU A 21 -6.59 -20.92 -10.14
N VAL A 22 -6.34 -22.11 -9.57
CA VAL A 22 -5.60 -22.28 -8.32
C VAL A 22 -4.11 -21.98 -8.53
N GLU A 23 -3.53 -22.40 -9.64
CA GLU A 23 -2.16 -22.05 -10.02
C GLU A 23 -1.99 -20.54 -10.22
N LEU A 24 -2.97 -19.88 -10.86
CA LEU A 24 -2.98 -18.42 -11.00
C LEU A 24 -3.14 -17.70 -9.66
N GLN A 25 -3.99 -18.21 -8.75
CA GLN A 25 -4.12 -17.68 -7.39
C GLN A 25 -2.81 -17.84 -6.62
N ASN A 26 -2.21 -19.04 -6.62
CA ASN A 26 -0.92 -19.28 -5.99
C ASN A 26 0.19 -18.39 -6.57
N ARG A 27 0.15 -18.10 -7.86
CA ARG A 27 1.11 -17.20 -8.51
C ARG A 27 0.87 -15.73 -8.18
N LEU A 28 -0.39 -15.32 -8.01
CA LEU A 28 -0.75 -13.99 -7.50
C LEU A 28 -0.35 -13.84 -6.03
N ASP A 29 -0.57 -14.87 -5.21
CA ASP A 29 -0.13 -14.96 -3.83
C ASP A 29 1.40 -15.00 -3.73
N GLU A 30 2.11 -15.72 -4.60
CA GLU A 30 3.56 -15.70 -4.68
C GLU A 30 4.09 -14.34 -5.14
N MET A 31 3.41 -13.63 -6.05
CA MET A 31 3.79 -12.25 -6.41
C MET A 31 3.54 -11.27 -5.27
N GLN A 32 2.51 -11.49 -4.45
CA GLN A 32 2.24 -10.69 -3.26
C GLN A 32 3.21 -11.04 -2.10
N ASN A 33 3.64 -12.31 -2.01
CA ASN A 33 4.57 -12.82 -1.01
C ASN A 33 6.04 -12.58 -1.38
N ASN A 34 6.37 -12.40 -2.66
CA ASN A 34 7.74 -12.10 -3.15
C ASN A 34 8.21 -10.64 -2.91
N GLY A 35 7.74 -10.02 -1.83
CA GLY A 35 8.64 -9.12 -1.09
C GLY A 35 8.22 -7.66 -0.93
N MET A 36 6.93 -7.32 -1.01
CA MET A 36 6.47 -6.05 -0.45
C MET A 36 5.28 -6.27 0.47
N THR A 37 5.56 -6.48 1.75
CA THR A 37 4.52 -6.53 2.76
C THR A 37 3.78 -5.19 2.80
N ALA A 38 2.50 -5.17 3.21
CA ALA A 38 1.76 -3.93 3.39
C ALA A 38 2.50 -2.92 4.28
N MET A 39 3.29 -3.41 5.25
CA MET A 39 4.17 -2.58 6.09
C MET A 39 5.33 -1.99 5.29
N THR A 40 5.98 -2.77 4.43
CA THR A 40 7.06 -2.30 3.53
C THR A 40 6.55 -1.27 2.53
N MET A 41 5.37 -1.49 1.94
CA MET A 41 4.73 -0.52 1.03
C MET A 41 4.49 0.82 1.75
N ARG A 42 3.97 0.75 2.97
CA ARG A 42 3.73 1.92 3.81
C ARG A 42 5.04 2.64 4.11
N ASP A 43 6.09 1.91 4.46
CA ASP A 43 7.38 2.52 4.76
C ASP A 43 7.98 3.24 3.54
N VAL A 44 7.92 2.62 2.36
CA VAL A 44 8.36 3.24 1.11
C VAL A 44 7.54 4.49 0.79
N LEU A 45 6.21 4.44 0.95
CA LEU A 45 5.33 5.59 0.68
C LEU A 45 5.59 6.74 1.66
N PHE A 46 5.86 6.44 2.93
CA PHE A 46 6.21 7.45 3.92
C PHE A 46 7.53 8.12 3.58
N HIS A 47 8.58 7.36 3.27
CA HIS A 47 9.86 7.91 2.84
C HIS A 47 9.73 8.77 1.57
N LYS A 48 8.93 8.31 0.60
CA LYS A 48 8.63 9.08 -0.61
C LYS A 48 7.85 10.37 -0.33
N MET A 49 6.96 10.35 0.66
CA MET A 49 6.31 11.58 1.14
C MET A 49 7.35 12.55 1.70
N LEU A 50 8.27 12.07 2.55
CA LEU A 50 9.35 12.90 3.08
C LEU A 50 10.21 13.53 1.97
N ASP A 51 10.49 12.79 0.88
CA ASP A 51 11.16 13.33 -0.32
C ASP A 51 10.35 14.45 -0.99
N VAL A 52 9.03 14.27 -1.11
CA VAL A 52 8.12 15.29 -1.67
C VAL A 52 8.13 16.56 -0.82
N TYR A 53 8.28 16.45 0.50
CA TYR A 53 8.41 17.58 1.42
C TYR A 53 9.86 18.04 1.62
N GLN A 54 10.80 17.55 0.80
CA GLN A 54 12.21 17.95 0.80
C GLN A 54 12.92 17.74 2.15
N VAL A 55 12.49 16.72 2.90
CA VAL A 55 13.10 16.36 4.19
C VAL A 55 14.49 15.75 3.94
N PRO A 56 15.57 16.24 4.56
CA PRO A 56 16.92 15.70 4.37
C PRO A 56 17.05 14.22 4.75
N SER A 57 18.01 13.52 4.16
CA SER A 57 18.25 12.10 4.45
C SER A 57 18.69 11.82 5.88
N ASP A 58 19.38 12.77 6.53
CA ASP A 58 19.83 12.62 7.92
C ASP A 58 18.78 13.09 8.96
N HIS A 59 17.62 13.56 8.51
CA HIS A 59 16.58 14.07 9.40
C HIS A 59 15.95 12.96 10.26
N PHE A 60 15.65 13.27 11.53
CA PHE A 60 15.12 12.29 12.50
C PHE A 60 13.82 11.62 12.05
N LEU A 61 13.01 12.30 11.22
CA LEU A 61 11.78 11.72 10.65
C LEU A 61 12.02 10.51 9.73
N ARG A 62 13.21 10.38 9.14
CA ARG A 62 13.58 9.18 8.36
C ARG A 62 14.02 8.00 9.22
N LYS A 63 14.40 8.28 10.47
CA LYS A 63 14.78 7.27 11.46
C LYS A 63 13.61 6.93 12.40
N SER A 64 12.48 7.65 12.28
CA SER A 64 11.29 7.44 13.10
C SER A 64 10.38 6.37 12.52
N GLU A 65 9.56 5.77 13.38
CA GLU A 65 8.59 4.76 12.99
C GLU A 65 7.62 5.25 11.90
N THR A 66 7.38 4.40 10.90
CA THR A 66 6.40 4.66 9.86
C THR A 66 4.99 4.75 10.46
N PRO A 67 4.28 5.88 10.30
CA PRO A 67 2.95 6.03 10.86
C PRO A 67 1.98 4.99 10.28
N GLN A 68 1.01 4.56 11.10
CA GLN A 68 0.05 3.53 10.69
C GLN A 68 -0.82 3.98 9.50
N ARG A 69 -1.12 5.28 9.42
CA ARG A 69 -1.89 5.93 8.35
C ARG A 69 -1.07 7.08 7.76
N ILE A 70 -0.74 6.98 6.48
CA ILE A 70 0.05 7.99 5.76
C ILE A 70 -0.85 9.13 5.25
N ASP A 71 -2.12 8.84 5.04
CA ASP A 71 -3.18 9.79 4.64
C ASP A 71 -3.57 10.76 5.77
N ASP A 72 -3.06 10.57 6.98
CA ASP A 72 -3.42 11.39 8.12
C ASP A 72 -2.90 12.85 7.97
N PRO A 73 -3.78 13.86 8.06
CA PRO A 73 -3.38 15.26 7.94
C PRO A 73 -2.39 15.71 9.03
N SER A 74 -2.31 14.99 10.15
CA SER A 74 -1.38 15.27 11.26
C SER A 74 0.08 15.19 10.82
N ILE A 75 0.42 14.28 9.89
CA ILE A 75 1.77 14.15 9.35
C ILE A 75 2.14 15.41 8.55
N ILE A 76 1.21 15.88 7.72
CA ILE A 76 1.39 17.10 6.92
C ILE A 76 1.51 18.32 7.84
N ASN A 77 0.68 18.42 8.87
CA ASN A 77 0.75 19.50 9.85
C ASN A 77 2.10 19.51 10.58
N ARG A 78 2.60 18.33 10.98
CA ARG A 78 3.92 18.18 11.60
C ARG A 78 5.04 18.62 10.66
N LEU A 79 4.99 18.23 9.40
CA LEU A 79 5.97 18.65 8.39
C LEU A 79 5.97 20.18 8.21
N LYS A 80 4.79 20.81 8.15
CA LYS A 80 4.66 22.27 8.10
C LYS A 80 5.19 22.97 9.35
N GLN A 81 4.92 22.43 10.54
CA GLN A 81 5.45 22.96 11.81
C GLN A 81 6.98 22.90 11.88
N LEU A 82 7.58 21.90 11.25
CA LEU A 82 9.03 21.75 11.12
C LEU A 82 9.62 22.61 9.98
N GLY A 83 8.79 23.38 9.28
CA GLY A 83 9.22 24.27 8.19
C GLY A 83 9.37 23.59 6.82
N PHE A 84 8.97 22.33 6.68
CA PHE A 84 9.04 21.63 5.40
C PHE A 84 7.90 22.04 4.47
N VAL A 85 8.27 22.28 3.22
CA VAL A 85 7.33 22.68 2.16
C VAL A 85 7.29 21.64 1.05
N LYS A 86 6.09 21.37 0.56
CA LYS A 86 5.88 20.44 -0.55
C LYS A 86 6.58 20.96 -1.80
N LYS A 87 7.39 20.11 -2.43
CA LYS A 87 8.03 20.39 -3.71
C LYS A 87 6.94 20.74 -4.74
N PRO A 88 7.08 21.85 -5.49
CA PRO A 88 6.17 22.16 -6.57
C PRO A 88 6.23 21.03 -7.60
N SER A 89 5.11 20.33 -7.77
CA SER A 89 4.96 19.38 -8.86
C SER A 89 4.78 20.18 -10.14
N TYR A 90 5.85 20.35 -10.92
CA TYR A 90 5.72 20.82 -12.30
C TYR A 90 4.84 19.80 -13.02
N GLN A 91 3.60 20.18 -13.34
CA GLN A 91 2.75 19.40 -14.22
C GLN A 91 3.45 19.36 -15.58
N ILE A 92 3.85 18.17 -16.01
CA ILE A 92 4.21 17.96 -17.41
C ILE A 92 2.89 18.08 -18.17
N HIS A 93 2.79 19.16 -18.95
CA HIS A 93 1.67 19.52 -19.81
C HIS A 93 1.57 18.59 -21.02
#